data_AF-A0A352SCU5-F1
#
_entry.id   AF-A0A352SCU5-F1
#
_cell.length_a   1.000
_cell.length_b   1.000
_cell.length_c   1.000
_cell.angle_alpha   90.00
_cell.angle_beta   90.00
_cell.angle_gamma   90.00
#
_symmetry.space_group_name_H-M   'P 1'
#
loop_
_entity.id
_entity.type
_entity.pdbx_description
1 polymer ?
#
loop_
_entity_poly.entity_id
_entity_poly.type
_entity_poly.pdbx_seq_one_letter_code
_entity_poly.pdbx_strand_id
1 'polypeptide(L)' 'SQGMGIAVVPAAMARSGMAGAAFRPLADATVPSEVYCVWKQAPDHPARDHFVEMVRLAASEADI' A
#
# COMPACT_ATOMS: atom_id res chain seq x y z
N SER A 1 -6.87 5.20 -19.75
CA SER A 1 -7.27 6.55 -19.32
C SER A 1 -7.98 7.22 -20.50
N GLN A 2 -9.01 8.04 -20.29
CA GLN A 2 -9.66 8.76 -21.40
C GLN A 2 -9.15 10.20 -21.54
N GLY A 3 -7.91 10.48 -21.10
CA GLY A 3 -7.32 11.83 -21.14
C GLY A 3 -8.00 12.86 -20.24
N MET A 4 -8.85 12.44 -19.30
CA MET A 4 -9.68 13.33 -18.48
C MET A 4 -8.94 14.09 -17.36
N GLY A 5 -7.65 13.82 -17.12
CA GLY A 5 -6.86 14.56 -16.12
C GLY A 5 -5.67 13.81 -15.53
N ILE A 6 -5.15 14.36 -14.42
CA ILE A 6 -4.06 13.82 -13.61
C ILE A 6 -4.55 13.55 -12.19
N ALA A 7 -3.92 12.59 -11.50
CA ALA A 7 -4.21 12.28 -10.10
C ALA A 7 -2.91 11.95 -9.35
N VAL A 8 -2.88 12.27 -8.06
CA VAL A 8 -1.87 11.75 -7.13
C VAL A 8 -2.38 10.41 -6.61
N VAL A 9 -1.54 9.38 -6.66
CA VAL A 9 -1.90 8.01 -6.31
C VAL A 9 -0.81 7.38 -5.44
N PRO A 10 -1.15 6.37 -4.62
CA PRO A 10 -0.13 5.55 -3.95
C PRO A 10 0.80 4.91 -4.98
N ALA A 11 2.11 4.84 -4.68
CA ALA A 11 3.11 4.27 -5.59
C ALA A 11 2.78 2.83 -6.03
N ALA A 12 2.12 2.05 -5.17
CA ALA A 12 1.67 0.69 -5.48
C ALA A 12 0.73 0.62 -6.70
N MET A 13 0.00 1.69 -7.02
CA MET A 13 -0.90 1.73 -8.18
C MET A 13 -0.16 1.58 -9.52
N ALA A 14 1.14 1.88 -9.58
CA ALA A 14 1.94 1.64 -10.77
C ALA A 14 1.97 0.15 -11.18
N ARG A 15 1.72 -0.77 -10.24
CA ARG A 15 1.66 -2.23 -10.48
C ARG A 15 0.29 -2.70 -10.99
N SER A 16 -0.70 -1.82 -11.10
CA SER A 16 -2.07 -2.18 -11.52
C SER A 16 -2.23 -2.54 -12.99
N GLY A 17 -1.25 -2.20 -13.85
CA GLY A 17 -1.35 -2.43 -15.29
C GLY A 17 -2.37 -1.53 -16.02
N MET A 18 -2.76 -0.40 -15.43
CA MET A 18 -3.78 0.50 -15.99
C MET A 18 -3.39 1.05 -17.37
N ALA A 19 -4.07 0.57 -18.42
CA ALA A 19 -3.79 0.94 -19.79
C ALA A 19 -3.97 2.45 -20.06
N GLY A 20 -2.98 3.03 -20.75
CA GLY A 20 -2.94 4.45 -21.09
C GLY A 20 -2.64 5.40 -19.92
N ALA A 21 -2.24 4.88 -18.76
CA ALA A 21 -1.75 5.70 -17.65
C ALA A 21 -0.22 5.64 -17.59
N ALA A 22 0.41 6.80 -17.40
CA ALA A 22 1.83 6.89 -17.08
C ALA A 22 1.97 7.31 -15.61
N PHE A 23 2.87 6.65 -14.88
CA PHE A 23 3.14 6.95 -13.47
C PHE A 23 4.49 7.66 -13.36
N ARG A 24 4.53 8.78 -12.64
CA ARG A 24 5.76 9.53 -12.37
C ARG A 24 5.91 9.75 -10.87
N PRO A 25 7.09 9.48 -10.28
CA PRO A 25 7.36 9.83 -8.88
C PRO A 25 7.24 11.34 -8.65
N LEU A 26 6.76 11.72 -7.47
CA LEU A 26 6.80 13.11 -7.00
C LEU A 26 8.17 13.35 -6.36
N ALA A 27 8.88 14.41 -6.77
CA ALA A 27 10.26 14.67 -6.33
C ALA A 27 10.38 14.89 -4.82
N ASP A 28 9.42 15.60 -4.23
CA ASP A 28 9.39 15.96 -2.81
C ASP A 28 8.17 15.37 -2.12
N ALA A 29 7.93 14.06 -2.29
CA ALA A 29 6.86 13.37 -1.58
C ALA A 29 7.16 13.30 -0.08
N THR A 30 6.63 14.25 0.69
CA THR A 30 6.85 14.31 2.16
C THR A 30 5.80 13.56 2.97
N VAL A 31 4.70 13.14 2.33
CA VAL A 31 3.59 12.45 3.00
C VAL A 31 3.46 11.04 2.44
N PRO A 32 3.65 9.99 3.27
CA PRO A 32 3.42 8.62 2.85
C PRO A 32 1.92 8.36 2.65
N SER A 33 1.59 7.47 1.72
CA SER A 33 0.25 6.90 1.64
C SER A 33 0.13 5.77 2.65
N GLU A 34 -0.40 6.07 3.83
CA GLU A 34 -0.52 5.09 4.91
C GLU A 34 -1.58 4.02 4.63
N VAL A 35 -1.30 2.78 5.06
CA VAL A 35 -2.21 1.63 4.97
C VAL A 35 -2.37 1.04 6.37
N TYR A 36 -3.62 0.87 6.80
CA TYR A 36 -3.95 0.37 8.12
C TYR A 36 -4.69 -0.97 8.02
N CYS A 37 -4.22 -1.97 8.77
CA CYS A 37 -4.99 -3.19 9.02
C CYS A 37 -5.83 -3.02 10.29
N VAL A 38 -7.13 -3.28 10.20
CA VAL A 38 -8.07 -3.08 11.32
C VAL A 38 -8.89 -4.35 11.53
N TRP A 39 -9.05 -4.74 12.79
CA TRP A 39 -9.82 -5.92 13.21
C TRP A 39 -10.50 -5.68 14.54
N LYS A 40 -11.49 -6.52 14.86
CA LYS A 40 -12.11 -6.54 16.20
C LYS A 40 -11.10 -7.04 17.23
N GLN A 41 -11.15 -6.48 18.44
CA GLN A 41 -10.25 -6.85 19.53
C GLN A 41 -10.59 -8.24 20.11
N ALA A 42 -11.87 -8.58 20.19
CA ALA A 42 -12.37 -9.86 20.70
C ALA A 42 -13.37 -10.49 19.71
N PRO A 43 -13.50 -11.84 19.70
CA PRO A 43 -12.71 -12.81 20.46
C PRO A 43 -11.28 -12.96 19.92
N ASP A 44 -10.49 -13.87 20.50
CA ASP A 44 -9.15 -14.16 20.00
C ASP A 44 -9.18 -14.69 18.56
N HIS A 45 -8.20 -14.27 17.76
CA HIS A 45 -8.09 -14.59 16.35
C HIS A 45 -6.67 -15.07 16.01
N PRO A 46 -6.33 -16.36 16.25
CA PRO A 46 -4.99 -16.88 16.01
C PRO A 46 -4.47 -16.67 14.57
N ALA A 47 -5.36 -16.76 13.58
CA ALA A 47 -5.02 -16.50 12.17
C ALA A 47 -4.65 -15.02 11.92
N ARG A 48 -5.32 -14.08 12.61
CA ARG A 48 -4.96 -12.65 12.58
C ARG A 48 -3.58 -12.46 13.18
N ASP A 49 -3.32 -13.06 14.33
CA ASP A 49 -2.04 -12.88 15.03
C ASP A 49 -0.88 -13.40 14.18
N HIS A 50 -1.06 -14.56 13.56
CA HIS A 50 -0.09 -15.11 12.62
C HIS A 50 0.08 -14.22 11.37
N PHE A 51 -1.01 -13.71 10.80
CA PHE A 51 -0.93 -12.77 9.68
C PHE A 51 -0.15 -11.50 10.03
N VAL A 52 -0.38 -10.94 11.22
CA VAL A 52 0.32 -9.73 11.69
C VAL A 52 1.82 -10.00 11.87
N GLU A 53 2.20 -11.16 12.39
CA GLU A 53 3.59 -11.58 12.49
C GLU A 53 4.25 -11.67 11.11
N MET A 54 3.58 -12.33 10.15
CA MET A 54 4.06 -12.45 8.77
C MET A 54 4.25 -11.08 8.09
N VAL A 55 3.31 -10.17 8.27
CA VAL A 55 3.41 -8.81 7.71
C VAL A 55 4.54 -8.02 8.37
N ARG A 56 4.75 -8.15 9.68
CA ARG A 56 5.86 -7.49 10.38
C ARG A 56 7.23 -7.98 9.90
N LEU A 57 7.38 -9.29 9.69
CA LEU A 57 8.59 -9.88 9.11
C LEU A 57 8.84 -9.33 7.70
N ALA A 58 7.84 -9.38 6.83
CA ALA A 58 7.96 -8.88 5.46
C ALA A 58 8.25 -7.36 5.39
N ALA A 59 7.69 -6.57 6.31
CA ALA A 59 7.97 -5.13 6.39
C ALA A 59 9.43 -4.86 6.81
N SER A 60 9.99 -5.64 7.74
CA SER A 60 11.38 -5.49 8.16
C SER A 60 12.40 -5.83 7.06
N GLU A 61 12.04 -6.74 6.14
CA GLU A 61 12.87 -7.09 4.98
C GLU A 61 12.81 -6.05 3.86
N ALA A 62 11.71 -5.30 3.76
CA ALA A 62 11.52 -4.26 2.74
C ALA A 62 12.24 -2.94 3.06
N ASP A 63 12.70 -2.75 4.30
CA ASP A 63 13.45 -1.58 4.79
C ASP A 63 14.99 -1.75 4.71
N ILE A 64 15.49 -2.80 4.03
CA ILE A 64 16.93 -3.04 3.74
C ILE A 64 17.25 -2.74 2.27
#